data_AF-C0XGC0-F1
#
_entry.id   AF-C0XGC0-F1
#
_cell.length_a   1.000
_cell.length_b   1.000
_cell.length_c   1.000
_cell.angle_alpha   90.00
_cell.angle_beta   90.00
_cell.angle_gamma   90.00
#
_symmetry.space_group_name_H-M   'P 1'
#
loop_
_entity.id
_entity.type
_entity.pdbx_description
1 polymer ?
#
loop_
_entity_poly.entity_id
_entity_poly.type
_entity_poly.pdbx_seq_one_letter_code
_entity_poly.pdbx_strand_id
1 'polypeptide(L)' 'MYHALGEGVSPIKLKTVASAVFTRPEIATVGVSQAAIDNGEVPARTVMLPLNTNPRAKMSGLRRGFVKIF' A
#
# COMPACT_ATOMS: atom_id res chain seq x y z
N MET A 1 -8.32 10.60 24.98
CA MET A 1 -8.91 11.62 25.88
C MET A 1 -8.22 12.97 25.81
N TYR A 2 -6.91 13.03 25.60
CA TYR A 2 -6.13 14.28 25.57
C TYR A 2 -6.60 15.36 24.58
N HIS A 3 -7.12 14.99 23.40
CA HIS A 3 -7.72 15.98 22.49
C HIS A 3 -8.96 16.69 23.09
N ALA A 4 -9.80 15.95 23.83
CA ALA A 4 -10.95 16.53 24.53
C ALA A 4 -10.54 17.42 25.72
N LEU A 5 -9.26 17.39 26.12
CA LEU A 5 -8.68 18.19 27.19
C LEU A 5 -7.80 19.34 26.67
N GLY A 6 -7.88 19.66 25.38
CA GLY A 6 -7.23 20.85 24.80
C GLY A 6 -5.83 20.62 24.22
N GLU A 7 -5.35 19.37 24.18
CA GLU A 7 -4.08 19.07 23.51
C GLU A 7 -4.22 19.07 21.97
N GLY A 8 -3.15 19.50 21.29
CA GLY A 8 -3.06 19.48 19.83
C GLY A 8 -3.19 18.06 19.29
N VAL A 9 -3.99 17.89 18.23
CA VAL A 9 -4.23 16.59 17.59
C VAL A 9 -3.92 16.65 16.10
N SER A 10 -3.45 15.52 15.56
CA SER A 10 -3.39 15.28 14.12
C SER A 10 -4.53 14.32 13.76
N PRO A 11 -5.55 14.77 13.02
CA PRO A 11 -6.65 13.90 12.60
C PRO A 11 -6.16 12.70 11.79
N ILE A 12 -6.84 11.57 11.94
CA ILE A 12 -6.54 10.38 11.15
C ILE A 12 -6.73 10.69 9.66
N LYS A 13 -5.70 10.39 8.87
CA LYS A 13 -5.77 10.48 7.41
C LYS A 13 -6.14 9.11 6.87
N LEU A 14 -7.35 8.94 6.37
CA LEU A 14 -7.82 7.63 5.87
C LEU A 14 -6.92 7.06 4.76
N LYS A 15 -6.32 7.93 3.94
CA LYS A 15 -5.37 7.53 2.89
C LYS A 15 -4.05 6.95 3.45
N THR A 16 -3.74 7.12 4.73
CA THR A 16 -2.54 6.54 5.36
C THR A 16 -2.83 5.26 6.13
N VAL A 17 -4.06 4.74 6.07
CA VAL A 17 -4.44 3.49 6.72
C VAL A 17 -4.04 2.32 5.83
N ALA A 18 -3.29 1.36 6.40
CA ALA A 18 -2.95 0.13 5.70
C ALA A 18 -4.08 -0.90 5.79
N SER A 19 -4.26 -1.66 4.72
CA SER A 19 -5.17 -2.80 4.66
C SER A 19 -4.41 -4.04 4.19
N ALA A 20 -4.73 -5.20 4.77
CA ALA A 20 -4.14 -6.47 4.42
C ALA A 20 -5.20 -7.59 4.34
N VAL A 21 -5.08 -8.45 3.34
CA VAL A 21 -5.88 -9.66 3.17
C VAL A 21 -4.95 -10.87 3.32
N PHE A 22 -5.15 -11.64 4.39
CA PHE A 22 -4.28 -12.76 4.80
C PHE A 22 -4.56 -14.05 4.00
N THR A 23 -4.45 -13.98 2.68
CA THR A 23 -4.48 -15.13 1.76
C THR A 23 -3.08 -15.64 1.44
N ARG A 24 -2.93 -16.62 0.55
CA ARG A 24 -1.63 -17.06 0.02
C ARG A 24 -1.59 -16.90 -1.50
N PRO A 25 -0.80 -15.95 -2.05
CA PRO A 25 -0.03 -14.91 -1.35
C PRO A 25 -0.92 -13.88 -0.64
N GLU A 26 -0.33 -13.16 0.32
CA GLU A 26 -1.00 -12.05 1.02
C GLU A 26 -1.09 -10.82 0.11
N ILE A 27 -2.09 -9.98 0.36
CA ILE A 27 -2.28 -8.70 -0.34
C ILE A 27 -2.19 -7.59 0.70
N ALA A 28 -1.34 -6.59 0.46
CA ALA A 28 -1.21 -5.42 1.33
C ALA A 28 -1.25 -4.14 0.49
N THR A 29 -1.98 -3.13 0.96
CA THR A 29 -2.13 -1.84 0.29
C THR A 29 -2.22 -0.70 1.29
N VAL A 30 -1.71 0.46 0.91
CA VAL A 30 -1.85 1.73 1.64
C VAL A 30 -1.80 2.87 0.61
N GLY A 31 -2.51 3.97 0.85
CA GLY A 31 -2.50 5.11 -0.06
C GLY A 31 -3.68 5.14 -1.04
N VAL A 32 -3.41 5.73 -2.19
CA VAL A 32 -4.38 5.88 -3.29
C VAL A 32 -4.51 4.57 -4.08
N SER A 33 -5.64 4.35 -4.72
CA SER A 33 -5.80 3.20 -5.61
C SER A 33 -5.20 3.51 -6.99
N GLN A 34 -4.82 2.46 -7.72
CA GLN A 34 -4.46 2.62 -9.13
C GLN A 34 -5.62 3.25 -9.93
N ALA A 35 -6.86 2.84 -9.66
CA ALA A 35 -8.03 3.38 -10.36
C ALA A 35 -8.15 4.90 -10.20
N ALA A 36 -7.86 5.46 -9.02
CA ALA A 36 -7.87 6.90 -8.81
C ALA A 36 -6.80 7.64 -9.63
N ILE A 37 -5.65 6.99 -9.87
CA ILE A 37 -4.59 7.52 -10.73
C ILE A 37 -5.02 7.42 -12.20
N ASP A 38 -5.54 6.27 -12.62
CA ASP A 38 -5.97 6.01 -14.01
C ASP A 38 -7.16 6.90 -14.41
N ASN A 39 -8.05 7.23 -13.46
CA ASN A 39 -9.16 8.16 -13.66
C ASN A 39 -8.72 9.64 -13.69
N GLY A 40 -7.44 9.93 -13.43
CA GLY A 40 -6.90 11.29 -13.39
C GLY A 40 -7.23 12.08 -12.11
N GLU A 41 -7.79 11.45 -11.08
CA GLU A 41 -8.11 12.10 -9.81
C GLU A 41 -6.84 12.44 -9.01
N VAL A 42 -5.77 11.65 -9.19
CA VAL A 42 -4.49 11.83 -8.51
C VAL A 42 -3.34 11.74 -9.53
N PRO A 43 -2.59 12.82 -9.79
CA PRO A 43 -1.39 12.75 -10.60
C PRO A 43 -0.28 12.03 -9.85
N ALA A 44 0.15 10.86 -10.35
CA ALA A 44 1.21 10.06 -9.74
C ALA A 44 2.03 9.31 -10.81
N ARG A 45 3.27 8.94 -10.47
CA ARG A 45 4.11 8.07 -11.31
C ARG A 45 4.04 6.66 -10.79
N THR A 46 3.59 5.73 -11.61
CA THR A 46 3.42 4.33 -11.19
C THR A 46 4.61 3.47 -11.60
N VAL A 47 5.12 2.66 -10.68
CA VAL A 47 6.10 1.60 -10.95
C VAL A 47 5.60 0.29 -10.37
N MET A 48 5.61 -0.78 -11.16
CA MET A 48 5.31 -2.14 -10.71
C MET A 48 6.52 -3.03 -10.95
N LEU A 49 7.03 -3.63 -9.87
CA LEU A 49 8.16 -4.55 -9.89
C LEU A 49 7.68 -5.97 -9.56
N PRO A 50 7.73 -6.91 -10.53
CA PRO A 50 7.48 -8.32 -10.27
C PRO A 50 8.50 -8.90 -9.28
N LEU A 51 8.05 -9.75 -8.36
CA LEU A 51 8.94 -10.37 -7.36
C LEU A 51 9.77 -11.54 -7.90
N ASN A 52 9.56 -11.97 -9.15
CA ASN A 52 10.31 -13.09 -9.75
C ASN A 52 11.82 -12.79 -9.91
N THR A 53 12.22 -11.52 -9.97
CA THR A 53 13.62 -11.08 -10.00
C THR A 53 14.25 -10.95 -8.61
N ASN A 54 13.45 -11.06 -7.54
CA ASN A 54 13.92 -10.88 -6.17
C ASN A 54 14.53 -12.20 -5.61
N PRO A 55 15.80 -12.19 -5.13
CA PRO A 55 16.44 -13.38 -4.57
C PRO A 55 15.71 -13.99 -3.38
N ARG A 56 15.15 -13.16 -2.48
CA ARG A 56 14.37 -13.63 -1.33
C ARG A 56 13.09 -14.33 -1.79
N ALA A 57 12.37 -13.76 -2.76
CA ALA A 57 11.19 -14.39 -3.33
C ALA A 57 11.50 -15.75 -3.94
N LYS A 58 12.65 -15.89 -4.63
CA LYS A 58 13.14 -17.18 -5.16
C LYS A 58 13.41 -18.18 -4.03
N MET A 59 14.11 -17.77 -2.97
CA MET A 59 14.41 -18.62 -1.81
C MET A 59 13.14 -19.08 -1.08
N SER A 60 12.11 -18.23 -1.02
CA SER A 60 10.81 -18.53 -0.40
C SER A 60 9.84 -19.27 -1.32
N GLY A 61 10.24 -19.64 -2.54
CA GLY A 61 9.39 -20.35 -3.50
C GLY A 61 8.25 -19.51 -4.08
N LEU A 62 8.29 -18.18 -3.93
CA LEU A 62 7.23 -17.29 -4.38
C LEU A 62 7.28 -17.14 -5.92
N ARG A 63 6.28 -17.68 -6.61
CA ARG A 63 6.17 -17.65 -8.08
C ARG A 63 5.41 -16.43 -8.62
N ARG A 64 4.49 -15.89 -7.82
CA ARG A 64 3.57 -14.80 -8.20
C ARG A 64 3.54 -13.78 -7.08
N GLY A 65 3.68 -12.51 -7.45
CA GLY A 65 3.70 -11.38 -6.53
C GLY A 65 4.41 -10.19 -7.15
N PHE A 66 4.12 -9.00 -6.65
CA PHE A 66 4.72 -7.75 -7.10
C PHE A 66 4.74 -6.73 -5.98
N VAL A 67 5.57 -5.71 -6.15
CA VAL A 67 5.49 -4.46 -5.39
C VAL A 67 5.08 -3.36 -6.35
N LYS A 68 4.08 -2.57 -5.99
CA LYS A 68 3.63 -1.43 -6.78
C LYS A 68 3.74 -0.16 -5.94
N ILE A 69 4.38 0.86 -6.51
CA ILE A 69 4.59 2.16 -5.88
C ILE A 69 4.01 3.23 -6.81
N PHE A 70 3.37 4.23 -6.22
CA PHE A 70 2.82 5.40 -6.89
C PHE A 70 2.97 6.63 -5.99
#